data_AF-A0AA36NGF9-F1
#
_entry.id   AF-A0AA36NGF9-F1
#
_cell.length_a   1.000
_cell.length_b   1.000
_cell.length_c   1.000
_cell.angle_alpha   90.00
_cell.angle_beta   90.00
_cell.angle_gamma   90.00
#
_symmetry.space_group_name_H-M   'P 1'
#
loop_
_entity.id
_entity.type
_entity.pdbx_description
1 polymer ?
#
loop_
_entity_poly.entity_id
_entity_poly.type
_entity_poly.pdbx_seq_one_letter_code
_entity_poly.pdbx_strand_id
1 'polypeptide(L)'
;MSDTQRIFVSIASYRDSQCQYTIQDLFQKAKSPGRVVVGVCFQVAPEDADNFLIDLNPWCKQIRTCFLPHREAKGPCYARWLIQQELFQDECYYFQIDSHMRFVQDWDDICLEQLEACSNPERGILTTYGSSYTLPRDYMPGGPDVAELAPNKALPILCADVFEDGDDPFLRIKSRSSRTDFGHAPPPALFWTARFAFSPGSVVREVPYDPHLEYVFFGEEISMAARLWTSGWDFFNPSREIAYHLASRAHRYWFREVQTGQHQRTMEEQGKFRICGMLGTEWQGLHQAPERPYGLGLVRTLTEYEAFAGVDFSGRRLDARARLGGQRPEVFGPTWADEQREGLLRSAQLKDVQSWAGKGADAQKAQVPQQAKGEDERPRALARLRIHSLRSQPDSGLVQLELCKALAALAELEASSGQTHAADAACKQAELHLRNAKADGDDLRASCCLAEAMVRMSQGSFDVAKRLLHQSLQYVAQAFSQEALQLACEIVEAIHTVHERTDDRKGLRVFHEGLKCLLGAIRALDPEPCQEVPQLTANHSPPDGQQLDPVAQLLERMVLVLVATGCDQDMDVVKSVFQQFRVARESPGLLRLLAMLQSSGHLL
;
A
#
# COMPACT_ATOMS: atom_id res chain seq x y z
N MET A 1 6.25 -40.85 -2.19
CA MET A 1 5.39 -39.96 -1.39
C MET A 1 3.96 -40.35 -1.68
N SER A 2 3.10 -40.53 -0.68
CA SER A 2 1.69 -40.83 -0.96
C SER A 2 1.11 -39.68 -1.79
N ASP A 3 0.34 -40.01 -2.82
CA ASP A 3 -0.19 -39.07 -3.81
C ASP A 3 -1.19 -38.05 -3.21
N THR A 4 -1.45 -38.14 -1.90
CA THR A 4 -2.62 -37.60 -1.20
C THR A 4 -2.49 -36.14 -0.75
N GLN A 5 -1.36 -35.46 -1.01
CA GLN A 5 -1.15 -34.06 -0.57
C GLN A 5 -0.41 -33.20 -1.60
N ARG A 6 -0.42 -33.57 -2.89
CA ARG A 6 0.19 -32.71 -3.91
C ARG A 6 -0.59 -31.41 -4.08
N ILE A 7 0.14 -30.29 -4.14
CA ILE A 7 -0.40 -28.95 -4.33
C ILE A 7 0.02 -28.47 -5.72
N PHE A 8 -0.95 -28.23 -6.60
CA PHE A 8 -0.71 -27.59 -7.89
C PHE A 8 -0.88 -26.07 -7.77
N VAL A 9 0.21 -25.34 -7.94
CA VAL A 9 0.26 -23.88 -7.90
C VAL A 9 0.14 -23.33 -9.32
N SER A 10 -0.97 -22.66 -9.62
CA SER A 10 -1.33 -22.11 -10.92
C SER A 10 -0.95 -20.63 -11.01
N ILE A 11 -0.09 -20.29 -11.97
CA ILE A 11 0.48 -18.95 -12.14
C ILE A 11 0.30 -18.47 -13.58
N ALA A 12 -0.55 -17.46 -13.79
CA ALA A 12 -0.59 -16.73 -15.05
C ALA A 12 0.44 -15.60 -15.03
N SER A 13 1.36 -15.58 -16.00
CA SER A 13 2.42 -14.58 -16.09
C SER A 13 2.40 -13.88 -17.44
N TYR A 14 2.22 -12.56 -17.43
CA TYR A 14 2.28 -11.72 -18.63
C TYR A 14 3.44 -10.75 -18.52
N ARG A 15 4.52 -11.04 -19.24
CA ARG A 15 5.74 -10.20 -19.30
C ARG A 15 6.18 -9.67 -17.92
N ASP A 16 6.26 -10.59 -16.95
CA ASP A 16 6.49 -10.26 -15.55
C ASP A 16 7.80 -10.87 -15.03
N SER A 17 8.79 -10.00 -14.83
CA SER A 17 10.12 -10.37 -14.33
C SER A 17 10.14 -10.86 -12.88
N GLN A 18 9.06 -10.66 -12.12
CA GLN A 18 8.93 -11.15 -10.75
C GLN A 18 8.52 -12.63 -10.68
N CYS A 19 8.04 -13.22 -11.77
CA CYS A 19 7.53 -14.59 -11.78
C CYS A 19 8.57 -15.64 -11.37
N GLN A 20 9.80 -15.51 -11.86
CA GLN A 20 10.93 -16.35 -11.45
C GLN A 20 11.21 -16.30 -9.95
N TYR A 21 11.13 -15.10 -9.33
CA TYR A 21 11.36 -14.92 -7.90
C TYR A 21 10.21 -15.50 -7.09
N THR A 22 8.97 -15.35 -7.57
CA THR A 22 7.80 -16.02 -6.99
C THR A 22 7.99 -17.53 -6.96
N ILE A 23 8.42 -18.14 -8.06
CA ILE A 23 8.64 -19.59 -8.15
C ILE A 23 9.79 -20.02 -7.24
N GLN A 24 10.91 -19.29 -7.25
CA GLN A 24 12.03 -19.61 -6.36
C GLN A 24 11.62 -19.55 -4.89
N ASP A 25 10.97 -18.46 -4.48
CA ASP A 25 10.56 -18.22 -3.08
C ASP A 25 9.54 -19.26 -2.61
N LEU A 26 8.59 -19.66 -3.47
CA LEU A 26 7.64 -20.74 -3.18
C LEU A 26 8.35 -22.04 -2.83
N PHE A 27 9.36 -22.46 -3.60
CA PHE A 27 10.04 -23.72 -3.35
C PHE A 27 10.99 -23.64 -2.16
N GLN A 28 11.69 -22.52 -1.98
CA GLN A 28 12.64 -22.34 -0.89
C GLN A 28 11.95 -22.28 0.48
N LYS A 29 10.74 -21.74 0.54
CA LYS A 29 9.99 -21.58 1.79
C LYS A 29 8.93 -22.65 2.03
N ALA A 30 8.71 -23.57 1.11
CA ALA A 30 7.86 -24.72 1.39
C ALA A 30 8.55 -25.63 2.42
N LYS A 31 7.80 -26.08 3.43
CA LYS A 31 8.25 -27.08 4.40
C LYS A 31 8.47 -28.43 3.75
N SER A 32 7.69 -28.76 2.73
CA SER A 32 7.83 -29.97 1.93
C SER A 32 7.82 -29.66 0.43
N PRO A 33 8.94 -29.14 -0.12
CA PRO A 33 9.00 -28.73 -1.52
C PRO A 33 8.60 -29.84 -2.50
N GLY A 34 8.82 -31.12 -2.16
CA GLY A 34 8.46 -32.27 -2.99
C GLY A 34 6.96 -32.49 -3.23
N ARG A 35 6.06 -31.84 -2.48
CA ARG A 35 4.60 -31.90 -2.72
C ARG A 35 4.11 -30.81 -3.66
N VAL A 36 4.93 -29.80 -3.92
CA VAL A 36 4.58 -28.62 -4.72
C VAL A 36 4.80 -28.93 -6.20
N VAL A 37 3.80 -28.67 -7.03
CA VAL A 37 3.90 -28.68 -8.48
C VAL A 37 3.49 -27.29 -8.96
N VAL A 38 4.25 -26.69 -9.87
CA VAL A 38 3.95 -25.35 -10.38
C VAL A 38 3.53 -25.47 -11.84
N GLY A 39 2.36 -24.94 -12.18
CA GLY A 39 1.91 -24.73 -13.55
C GLY A 39 1.97 -23.26 -13.91
N VAL A 40 2.78 -22.89 -14.90
CA VAL A 40 2.95 -21.49 -15.32
C VAL A 40 2.57 -21.30 -16.78
N CYS A 41 1.71 -20.33 -17.07
CA CYS A 41 1.54 -19.82 -18.43
C CYS A 41 2.39 -18.55 -18.59
N PHE A 42 3.50 -18.67 -19.32
CA PHE A 42 4.37 -17.55 -19.67
C PHE A 42 3.91 -16.93 -20.99
N GLN A 43 3.41 -15.70 -20.93
CA GLN A 43 3.08 -14.88 -22.09
C GLN A 43 4.17 -13.82 -22.28
N VAL A 44 5.14 -14.08 -23.17
CA VAL A 44 6.42 -13.35 -23.22
C VAL A 44 6.79 -12.89 -24.63
N ALA A 45 7.60 -11.83 -24.71
CA ALA A 45 8.28 -11.37 -25.91
C ALA A 45 9.70 -11.95 -26.00
N PRO A 46 10.32 -12.02 -27.20
CA PRO A 46 11.74 -12.39 -27.33
C PRO A 46 12.69 -11.51 -26.50
N GLU A 47 12.31 -10.26 -26.26
CA GLU A 47 13.12 -9.29 -25.51
C GLU A 47 12.99 -9.43 -23.98
N ASP A 48 12.03 -10.22 -23.48
CA ASP A 48 11.76 -10.39 -22.05
C ASP A 48 12.70 -11.45 -21.41
N ALA A 49 13.98 -11.46 -21.80
CA ALA A 49 14.97 -12.39 -21.29
C ALA A 49 15.23 -12.21 -19.78
N ASP A 50 14.94 -11.01 -19.27
CA ASP A 50 14.98 -10.63 -17.86
C ASP A 50 13.97 -11.39 -16.99
N ASN A 51 13.00 -12.09 -17.58
CA ASN A 51 12.06 -12.96 -16.86
C ASN A 51 12.63 -14.33 -16.47
N PHE A 52 13.79 -14.72 -17.03
CA PHE A 52 14.34 -16.08 -16.93
C PHE A 52 15.83 -16.08 -16.52
N LEU A 53 16.18 -15.25 -15.54
CA LEU A 53 17.55 -15.08 -15.04
C LEU A 53 17.94 -16.08 -13.95
N ILE A 54 16.96 -16.61 -13.21
CA ILE A 54 17.19 -17.56 -12.12
C ILE A 54 17.27 -19.00 -12.64
N ASP A 55 18.25 -19.75 -12.11
CA ASP A 55 18.30 -21.20 -12.30
C ASP A 55 17.23 -21.93 -11.47
N LEU A 56 16.15 -22.31 -12.14
CA LEU A 56 15.06 -23.13 -11.58
C LEU A 56 15.26 -24.64 -11.84
N ASN A 57 16.40 -25.07 -12.38
CA ASN A 57 16.70 -26.48 -12.63
C ASN A 57 16.55 -27.40 -11.42
N PRO A 58 16.82 -26.98 -10.16
CA PRO A 58 16.57 -27.83 -9.00
C PRO A 58 15.13 -28.37 -8.91
N TRP A 59 14.15 -27.66 -9.48
CA TRP A 59 12.73 -28.02 -9.44
C TRP A 59 12.13 -28.29 -10.83
N CYS A 60 12.95 -28.49 -11.86
CA CYS A 60 12.47 -28.62 -13.25
C CYS A 60 11.43 -29.75 -13.46
N LYS A 61 11.52 -30.84 -12.68
CA LYS A 61 10.55 -31.95 -12.73
C LYS A 61 9.17 -31.61 -12.14
N GLN A 62 9.11 -30.53 -11.35
CA GLN A 62 7.90 -30.07 -10.65
C GLN A 62 7.32 -28.81 -11.31
N ILE A 63 8.00 -28.23 -12.29
CA ILE A 63 7.55 -27.04 -13.03
C ILE A 63 7.03 -27.49 -14.39
N ARG A 64 5.75 -27.22 -14.66
CA ARG A 64 5.09 -27.43 -15.94
C ARG A 64 4.76 -26.07 -16.55
N THR A 65 5.02 -25.89 -17.83
CA THR A 65 4.92 -24.57 -18.46
C THR A 65 4.17 -24.61 -19.79
N CYS A 66 3.31 -23.61 -20.02
CA CYS A 66 2.84 -23.22 -21.34
C CYS A 66 3.54 -21.92 -21.74
N PHE A 67 4.06 -21.85 -22.96
CA PHE A 67 4.63 -20.62 -23.51
C PHE A 67 3.73 -20.09 -24.62
N LEU A 68 3.39 -18.81 -24.52
CA LEU A 68 2.64 -18.07 -25.52
C LEU A 68 3.42 -16.80 -25.90
N PRO A 69 3.49 -16.43 -27.19
CA PRO A 69 3.90 -15.09 -27.56
C PRO A 69 2.99 -14.06 -26.91
N HIS A 70 3.54 -12.99 -26.31
CA HIS A 70 2.72 -11.97 -25.62
C HIS A 70 1.64 -11.36 -26.52
N ARG A 71 1.85 -11.30 -27.83
CA ARG A 71 0.88 -10.80 -28.83
C ARG A 71 -0.35 -11.68 -28.99
N GLU A 72 -0.27 -12.94 -28.58
CA GLU A 72 -1.37 -13.91 -28.59
C GLU A 72 -2.09 -13.97 -27.24
N ALA A 73 -1.65 -13.19 -26.25
CA ALA A 73 -2.29 -13.13 -24.94
C ALA A 73 -3.72 -12.63 -25.04
N LYS A 74 -4.60 -13.29 -24.29
CA LYS A 74 -6.05 -13.00 -24.27
C LYS A 74 -6.56 -12.68 -22.87
N GLY A 75 -5.68 -12.12 -22.04
CA GLY A 75 -6.00 -11.77 -20.65
C GLY A 75 -5.89 -12.94 -19.66
N PRO A 76 -6.05 -12.64 -18.36
CA PRO A 76 -5.76 -13.59 -17.28
C PRO A 76 -6.71 -14.78 -17.24
N CYS A 77 -8.01 -14.59 -17.54
CA CYS A 77 -9.01 -15.67 -17.56
C CYS A 77 -8.60 -16.80 -18.52
N TYR A 78 -8.18 -16.43 -19.73
CA TYR A 78 -7.75 -17.38 -20.75
C TYR A 78 -6.45 -18.10 -20.34
N ALA A 79 -5.48 -17.38 -19.80
CA ALA A 79 -4.23 -17.99 -19.31
C ALA A 79 -4.48 -18.97 -18.16
N ARG A 80 -5.38 -18.63 -17.21
CA ARG A 80 -5.77 -19.51 -16.10
C ARG A 80 -6.52 -20.75 -16.60
N TRP A 81 -7.42 -20.60 -17.58
CA TRP A 81 -8.04 -21.72 -18.27
C TRP A 81 -7.00 -22.64 -18.93
N LEU A 82 -6.04 -22.07 -19.68
CA LEU A 82 -5.02 -22.86 -20.36
C LEU A 82 -4.18 -23.69 -19.37
N ILE A 83 -3.82 -23.11 -18.23
CA ILE A 83 -3.12 -23.83 -17.15
C ILE A 83 -3.97 -25.01 -16.64
N GLN A 84 -5.26 -24.78 -16.40
CA GLN A 84 -6.17 -25.83 -15.94
C GLN A 84 -6.33 -26.97 -16.96
N GLN A 85 -6.34 -26.67 -18.26
CA GLN A 85 -6.51 -27.68 -19.31
C GLN A 85 -5.23 -28.46 -19.59
N GLU A 86 -4.09 -27.77 -19.68
CA GLU A 86 -2.86 -28.35 -20.22
C GLU A 86 -1.90 -28.85 -19.13
N LEU A 87 -1.96 -28.26 -17.93
CA LEU A 87 -0.92 -28.44 -16.92
C LEU A 87 -1.40 -29.11 -15.63
N PHE A 88 -2.66 -28.93 -15.23
CA PHE A 88 -3.22 -29.57 -14.05
C PHE A 88 -3.43 -31.07 -14.31
N GLN A 89 -3.03 -31.93 -13.37
CA GLN A 89 -3.09 -33.39 -13.49
C GLN A 89 -3.80 -34.02 -12.28
N ASP A 90 -4.94 -33.42 -11.90
CA ASP A 90 -5.77 -33.85 -10.79
C ASP A 90 -5.05 -33.88 -9.43
N GLU A 91 -4.08 -32.99 -9.21
CA GLU A 91 -3.46 -32.82 -7.89
C GLU A 91 -4.51 -32.56 -6.80
N CYS A 92 -4.25 -33.03 -5.57
CA CYS A 92 -5.20 -32.99 -4.47
C CYS A 92 -5.64 -31.58 -4.08
N TYR A 93 -4.75 -30.60 -4.23
CA TYR A 93 -5.02 -29.20 -3.93
C TYR A 93 -4.67 -28.32 -5.13
N TYR A 94 -5.47 -27.28 -5.34
CA TYR A 94 -5.24 -26.26 -6.35
C TYR A 94 -5.01 -24.92 -5.65
N PHE A 95 -3.92 -24.26 -6.00
CA PHE A 95 -3.54 -22.97 -5.45
C PHE A 95 -3.36 -21.97 -6.57
N GLN A 96 -4.31 -21.05 -6.72
CA GLN A 96 -4.19 -19.99 -7.68
C GLN A 96 -3.54 -18.75 -7.07
N ILE A 97 -2.52 -18.23 -7.76
CA ILE A 97 -1.82 -17.01 -7.36
C ILE A 97 -1.49 -16.11 -8.56
N ASP A 98 -1.23 -14.84 -8.26
CA ASP A 98 -0.58 -13.93 -9.21
C ASP A 98 0.93 -14.22 -9.34
N SER A 99 1.57 -13.68 -10.38
CA SER A 99 2.98 -13.94 -10.73
C SER A 99 4.00 -13.19 -9.86
N HIS A 100 3.59 -12.30 -8.97
CA HIS A 100 4.45 -11.43 -8.17
C HIS A 100 4.08 -11.56 -6.69
N MET A 101 4.43 -12.72 -6.12
CA MET A 101 4.15 -13.11 -4.74
C MET A 101 5.45 -13.45 -4.00
N ARG A 102 5.43 -13.30 -2.68
CA ARG A 102 6.42 -13.87 -1.76
C ARG A 102 5.69 -14.61 -0.65
N PHE A 103 6.29 -15.66 -0.11
CA PHE A 103 5.66 -16.54 0.88
C PHE A 103 6.29 -16.36 2.25
N VAL A 104 5.52 -16.71 3.29
CA VAL A 104 6.08 -16.98 4.61
C VAL A 104 6.79 -18.35 4.61
N GLN A 105 7.65 -18.57 5.59
CA GLN A 105 8.23 -19.90 5.80
C GLN A 105 7.13 -20.92 6.13
N ASP A 106 7.24 -22.12 5.56
CA ASP A 106 6.33 -23.25 5.72
C ASP A 106 4.90 -23.02 5.20
N TRP A 107 4.74 -22.15 4.19
CA TRP A 107 3.44 -21.75 3.64
C TRP A 107 2.55 -22.93 3.20
N ASP A 108 3.14 -24.01 2.70
CA ASP A 108 2.43 -25.19 2.17
C ASP A 108 1.70 -25.95 3.27
N ASP A 109 2.36 -26.18 4.41
CA ASP A 109 1.74 -26.77 5.59
C ASP A 109 0.72 -25.79 6.21
N ILE A 110 1.02 -24.48 6.25
CA ILE A 110 0.08 -23.46 6.77
C ILE A 110 -1.21 -23.44 5.94
N CYS A 111 -1.15 -23.49 4.62
CA CYS A 111 -2.33 -23.56 3.76
C CYS A 111 -3.21 -24.78 4.10
N LEU A 112 -2.59 -25.94 4.28
CA LEU A 112 -3.30 -27.18 4.61
C LEU A 112 -3.92 -27.12 6.01
N GLU A 113 -3.16 -26.66 7.01
CA GLU A 113 -3.66 -26.47 8.38
C GLU A 113 -4.83 -25.50 8.44
N GLN A 114 -4.74 -24.37 7.72
CA GLN A 114 -5.80 -23.39 7.65
C GLN A 114 -7.04 -23.96 6.95
N LEU A 115 -6.88 -24.65 5.82
CA LEU A 115 -8.00 -25.23 5.10
C LEU A 115 -8.72 -26.30 5.96
N GLU A 116 -7.97 -27.15 6.66
CA GLU A 116 -8.51 -28.17 7.56
C GLU A 116 -9.26 -27.56 8.75
N ALA A 117 -8.83 -26.37 9.21
CA ALA A 117 -9.49 -25.64 10.30
C ALA A 117 -10.78 -24.91 9.86
N CYS A 118 -11.09 -24.84 8.57
CA CYS A 118 -12.35 -24.28 8.09
C CYS A 118 -13.54 -25.15 8.53
N SER A 119 -14.73 -24.56 8.61
CA SER A 119 -15.95 -25.31 8.98
C SER A 119 -16.38 -26.35 7.93
N ASN A 120 -15.84 -26.28 6.72
CA ASN A 120 -16.14 -27.17 5.59
C ASN A 120 -14.87 -27.41 4.76
N PRO A 121 -13.90 -28.19 5.24
CA PRO A 121 -12.57 -28.32 4.61
C PRO A 121 -12.62 -29.00 3.23
N GLU A 122 -13.57 -29.92 3.00
CA GLU A 122 -13.73 -30.63 1.72
C GLU A 122 -14.23 -29.73 0.58
N ARG A 123 -14.87 -28.61 0.91
CA ARG A 123 -15.39 -27.62 -0.06
C ARG A 123 -15.02 -26.19 0.33
N GLY A 124 -13.91 -26.04 1.05
CA GLY A 124 -13.40 -24.76 1.53
C GLY A 124 -12.42 -24.13 0.54
N ILE A 125 -12.45 -22.82 0.44
CA ILE A 125 -11.49 -22.02 -0.32
C ILE A 125 -10.94 -20.92 0.57
N LEU A 126 -9.64 -20.96 0.84
CA LEU A 126 -8.93 -19.86 1.48
C LEU A 126 -8.68 -18.78 0.43
N THR A 127 -9.15 -17.56 0.67
CA THR A 127 -9.04 -16.45 -0.29
C THR A 127 -8.73 -15.14 0.43
N THR A 128 -7.79 -14.37 -0.11
CA THR A 128 -7.39 -13.08 0.48
C THR A 128 -6.62 -12.18 -0.48
N TYR A 129 -6.63 -10.89 -0.21
CA TYR A 129 -5.72 -9.95 -0.87
C TYR A 129 -4.30 -9.97 -0.29
N GLY A 130 -4.11 -10.57 0.90
CA GLY A 130 -2.81 -10.73 1.56
C GLY A 130 -2.16 -9.41 2.00
N SER A 131 -0.99 -9.54 2.63
CA SER A 131 -0.08 -8.40 2.85
C SER A 131 0.65 -7.99 1.57
N SER A 132 1.37 -6.87 1.61
CA SER A 132 2.14 -6.39 0.46
C SER A 132 3.63 -6.61 0.63
N TYR A 133 4.36 -6.69 -0.48
CA TYR A 133 5.79 -6.38 -0.50
C TYR A 133 6.05 -5.25 -1.49
N THR A 134 7.19 -4.58 -1.32
CA THR A 134 7.59 -3.47 -2.17
C THR A 134 8.95 -3.72 -2.80
N LEU A 135 9.21 -3.02 -3.90
CA LEU A 135 10.53 -2.96 -4.53
C LEU A 135 11.08 -1.54 -4.38
N PRO A 136 12.41 -1.35 -4.36
CA PRO A 136 13.06 -0.04 -4.39
C PRO A 136 12.57 0.82 -5.57
N ARG A 137 12.63 2.15 -5.43
CA ARG A 137 12.14 3.09 -6.45
C ARG A 137 12.91 2.99 -7.77
N ASP A 138 14.19 2.65 -7.68
CA ASP A 138 15.13 2.47 -8.79
C ASP A 138 15.26 1.00 -9.23
N TYR A 139 14.36 0.11 -8.76
CA TYR A 139 14.33 -1.27 -9.22
C TYR A 139 14.11 -1.33 -10.74
N MET A 140 14.97 -2.07 -11.42
CA MET A 140 14.83 -2.38 -12.83
C MET A 140 14.36 -3.82 -13.01
N PRO A 141 13.46 -4.12 -13.98
CA PRO A 141 13.13 -5.49 -14.38
C PRO A 141 14.38 -6.32 -14.62
N GLY A 142 14.40 -7.55 -14.09
CA GLY A 142 15.58 -8.42 -14.07
C GLY A 142 16.64 -8.11 -13.01
N GLY A 143 16.48 -7.06 -12.21
CA GLY A 143 17.33 -6.80 -11.04
C GLY A 143 17.20 -7.90 -9.97
N PRO A 144 18.13 -7.98 -9.00
CA PRO A 144 18.10 -8.98 -7.93
C PRO A 144 16.82 -8.91 -7.09
N ASP A 145 16.47 -10.00 -6.40
CA ASP A 145 15.33 -9.99 -5.46
C ASP A 145 15.64 -9.13 -4.23
N VAL A 146 15.20 -7.88 -4.28
CA VAL A 146 15.32 -6.88 -3.22
C VAL A 146 13.96 -6.54 -2.62
N ALA A 147 13.04 -7.52 -2.63
CA ALA A 147 11.71 -7.37 -2.05
C ALA A 147 11.78 -7.00 -0.55
N GLU A 148 11.16 -5.89 -0.19
CA GLU A 148 10.94 -5.51 1.20
C GLU A 148 9.51 -5.88 1.61
N LEU A 149 9.38 -6.88 2.48
CA LEU A 149 8.07 -7.35 2.97
C LEU A 149 7.44 -6.29 3.89
N ALA A 150 6.17 -5.99 3.65
CA ALA A 150 5.35 -5.09 4.46
C ALA A 150 4.20 -5.89 5.09
N PRO A 151 4.45 -6.64 6.18
CA PRO A 151 3.41 -7.40 6.86
C PRO A 151 2.35 -6.47 7.44
N ASN A 152 1.09 -6.76 7.12
CA ASN A 152 -0.04 -6.16 7.81
C ASN A 152 -0.11 -6.76 9.22
N LYS A 153 -0.21 -5.90 10.23
CA LYS A 153 -0.43 -6.33 11.62
C LYS A 153 -1.86 -6.81 11.88
N ALA A 154 -2.74 -6.63 10.91
CA ALA A 154 -4.16 -6.91 10.97
C ALA A 154 -4.58 -7.75 9.77
N LEU A 155 -5.57 -8.61 9.98
CA LEU A 155 -6.02 -9.57 8.98
C LEU A 155 -6.77 -8.86 7.85
N PRO A 156 -6.40 -9.02 6.57
CA PRO A 156 -7.19 -8.49 5.46
C PRO A 156 -8.49 -9.29 5.29
N ILE A 157 -9.63 -8.61 5.37
CA ILE A 157 -10.97 -9.15 5.07
C ILE A 157 -11.44 -8.59 3.73
N LEU A 158 -11.91 -9.47 2.84
CA LEU A 158 -12.49 -9.06 1.56
C LEU A 158 -13.86 -8.40 1.78
N CYS A 159 -14.05 -7.22 1.20
CA CYS A 159 -15.26 -6.41 1.28
C CYS A 159 -15.66 -5.91 -0.12
N ALA A 160 -16.94 -5.61 -0.29
CA ALA A 160 -17.41 -4.86 -1.44
C ALA A 160 -16.95 -3.40 -1.35
N ASP A 161 -16.52 -2.84 -2.48
CA ASP A 161 -16.12 -1.44 -2.59
C ASP A 161 -17.25 -0.62 -3.24
N VAL A 162 -17.36 -0.74 -4.55
CA VAL A 162 -18.26 0.08 -5.36
C VAL A 162 -18.61 -0.63 -6.67
N PHE A 163 -19.79 -0.32 -7.21
CA PHE A 163 -20.07 -0.55 -8.62
C PHE A 163 -19.59 0.68 -9.39
N GLU A 164 -18.51 0.57 -10.16
CA GLU A 164 -18.02 1.70 -10.96
C GLU A 164 -19.01 2.10 -12.04
N ASP A 165 -19.17 3.41 -12.26
CA ASP A 165 -19.86 3.94 -13.44
C ASP A 165 -18.84 4.11 -14.57
N GLY A 166 -19.10 3.53 -15.74
CA GLY A 166 -18.18 3.54 -16.87
C GLY A 166 -18.24 2.26 -17.70
N ASP A 167 -17.13 1.90 -18.35
CA ASP A 167 -17.02 0.79 -19.32
C ASP A 167 -17.07 -0.63 -18.69
N ASP A 168 -17.12 -0.75 -17.36
CA ASP A 168 -17.17 -2.02 -16.63
C ASP A 168 -18.31 -2.01 -15.58
N PRO A 169 -19.37 -2.82 -15.74
CA PRO A 169 -20.53 -2.80 -14.85
C PRO A 169 -20.34 -3.55 -13.52
N PHE A 170 -19.17 -4.16 -13.31
CA PHE A 170 -18.99 -5.16 -12.26
C PHE A 170 -18.61 -4.55 -10.91
N LEU A 171 -19.07 -5.21 -9.84
CA LEU A 171 -18.69 -4.88 -8.48
C LEU A 171 -17.18 -4.98 -8.29
N ARG A 172 -16.58 -3.93 -7.72
CA ARG A 172 -15.21 -3.93 -7.20
C ARG A 172 -15.18 -4.49 -5.79
N ILE A 173 -14.14 -5.27 -5.50
CA ILE A 173 -13.83 -5.72 -4.14
C ILE A 173 -12.51 -5.10 -3.66
N LYS A 174 -12.46 -4.83 -2.36
CA LYS A 174 -11.29 -4.32 -1.65
C LYS A 174 -11.01 -5.16 -0.40
N SER A 175 -9.88 -4.90 0.24
CA SER A 175 -9.56 -5.47 1.55
C SER A 175 -9.61 -4.41 2.63
N ARG A 176 -10.17 -4.75 3.79
CA ARG A 176 -10.12 -3.94 5.01
C ARG A 176 -9.40 -4.69 6.11
N SER A 177 -8.63 -3.97 6.92
CA SER A 177 -7.86 -4.56 8.01
C SER A 177 -8.76 -4.85 9.22
N SER A 178 -8.90 -6.12 9.58
CA SER A 178 -9.61 -6.57 10.77
C SER A 178 -8.72 -6.51 12.00
N ARG A 179 -9.26 -5.92 13.06
CA ARG A 179 -8.67 -5.85 14.40
C ARG A 179 -8.93 -7.08 15.26
N THR A 180 -9.75 -8.00 14.75
CA THR A 180 -10.09 -9.23 15.47
C THR A 180 -9.01 -10.27 15.24
N ASP A 181 -8.50 -10.84 16.34
CA ASP A 181 -7.75 -12.08 16.32
C ASP A 181 -8.74 -13.25 16.20
N PHE A 182 -8.68 -13.97 15.09
CA PHE A 182 -9.52 -15.14 14.83
C PHE A 182 -8.85 -16.45 15.31
N GLY A 183 -7.70 -16.36 15.98
CA GLY A 183 -6.91 -17.50 16.41
C GLY A 183 -6.51 -18.37 15.22
N HIS A 184 -6.78 -19.68 15.32
CA HIS A 184 -6.48 -20.64 14.26
C HIS A 184 -7.66 -20.93 13.32
N ALA A 185 -8.83 -20.35 13.56
CA ALA A 185 -10.05 -20.67 12.81
C ALA A 185 -10.28 -19.61 11.71
N PRO A 186 -10.12 -19.95 10.41
CA PRO A 186 -10.40 -19.03 9.32
C PRO A 186 -11.85 -18.52 9.36
N PRO A 187 -12.10 -17.21 9.49
CA PRO A 187 -13.46 -16.69 9.44
C PRO A 187 -14.02 -16.75 8.01
N PRO A 188 -15.34 -16.91 7.84
CA PRO A 188 -15.97 -16.87 6.53
C PRO A 188 -15.64 -15.60 5.74
N ALA A 189 -15.43 -15.74 4.44
CA ALA A 189 -15.32 -14.65 3.48
C ALA A 189 -16.59 -14.58 2.63
N LEU A 190 -16.93 -13.37 2.16
CA LEU A 190 -18.09 -13.16 1.29
C LEU A 190 -17.73 -13.21 -0.20
N PHE A 191 -16.47 -12.90 -0.51
CA PHE A 191 -15.98 -12.76 -1.87
C PHE A 191 -14.77 -13.66 -2.10
N TRP A 192 -14.46 -13.88 -3.37
CA TRP A 192 -13.32 -14.65 -3.84
C TRP A 192 -12.42 -13.75 -4.68
N THR A 193 -11.10 -13.94 -4.60
CA THR A 193 -10.13 -13.26 -5.46
C THR A 193 -9.24 -14.25 -6.19
N ALA A 194 -8.85 -13.88 -7.40
CA ALA A 194 -7.92 -14.66 -8.18
C ALA A 194 -6.46 -14.52 -7.75
N ARG A 195 -6.13 -13.52 -6.91
CA ARG A 195 -4.77 -13.21 -6.44
C ARG A 195 -4.20 -14.29 -5.51
N PHE A 196 -5.07 -14.87 -4.69
CA PHE A 196 -4.74 -15.93 -3.74
C PHE A 196 -6.02 -16.74 -3.50
N ALA A 197 -6.06 -17.96 -4.00
CA ALA A 197 -7.15 -18.91 -3.74
C ALA A 197 -6.61 -20.33 -3.59
N PHE A 198 -6.64 -20.87 -2.37
CA PHE A 198 -6.22 -22.23 -2.05
C PHE A 198 -7.42 -23.12 -1.73
N SER A 199 -7.55 -24.26 -2.40
CA SER A 199 -8.67 -25.17 -2.25
C SER A 199 -8.28 -26.63 -2.56
N PRO A 200 -9.16 -27.61 -2.25
CA PRO A 200 -9.14 -28.90 -2.91
C PRO A 200 -9.14 -28.77 -4.43
N GLY A 201 -8.43 -29.68 -5.10
CA GLY A 201 -8.23 -29.67 -6.55
C GLY A 201 -9.47 -30.03 -7.37
N SER A 202 -10.49 -30.64 -6.75
CA SER A 202 -11.78 -30.90 -7.39
C SER A 202 -12.47 -29.62 -7.91
N VAL A 203 -12.12 -28.45 -7.37
CA VAL A 203 -12.62 -27.15 -7.83
C VAL A 203 -12.41 -26.95 -9.33
N VAL A 204 -11.30 -27.43 -9.88
CA VAL A 204 -10.94 -27.24 -11.30
C VAL A 204 -11.89 -28.01 -12.21
N ARG A 205 -12.35 -29.19 -11.78
CA ARG A 205 -13.29 -30.03 -12.54
C ARG A 205 -14.73 -29.55 -12.37
N GLU A 206 -15.10 -29.11 -11.18
CA GLU A 206 -16.47 -28.69 -10.86
C GLU A 206 -16.78 -27.28 -11.39
N VAL A 207 -15.82 -26.35 -11.28
CA VAL A 207 -15.99 -24.93 -11.63
C VAL A 207 -14.76 -24.42 -12.41
N PRO A 208 -14.51 -24.90 -13.64
CA PRO A 208 -13.37 -24.50 -14.45
C PRO A 208 -13.45 -23.02 -14.88
N TYR A 209 -12.32 -22.41 -15.24
CA TYR A 209 -12.34 -21.10 -15.91
C TYR A 209 -13.11 -21.17 -17.23
N ASP A 210 -13.86 -20.12 -17.54
CA ASP A 210 -14.56 -19.98 -18.81
C ASP A 210 -13.59 -19.50 -19.91
N PRO A 211 -13.31 -20.31 -20.95
CA PRO A 211 -12.42 -19.93 -22.04
C PRO A 211 -12.94 -18.76 -22.89
N HIS A 212 -14.23 -18.41 -22.76
CA HIS A 212 -14.87 -17.32 -23.50
C HIS A 212 -14.81 -15.97 -22.77
N LEU A 213 -14.03 -15.87 -21.68
CA LEU A 213 -13.75 -14.60 -20.98
C LEU A 213 -12.45 -13.95 -21.47
N GLU A 214 -12.17 -14.06 -22.77
CA GLU A 214 -11.02 -13.43 -23.42
C GLU A 214 -11.07 -11.91 -23.22
N TYR A 215 -9.93 -11.33 -22.86
CA TYR A 215 -9.70 -9.90 -22.59
C TYR A 215 -10.47 -9.32 -21.40
N VAL A 216 -11.34 -10.09 -20.74
CA VAL A 216 -11.99 -9.69 -19.50
C VAL A 216 -10.95 -9.64 -18.38
N PHE A 217 -10.79 -8.45 -17.79
CA PHE A 217 -10.00 -8.27 -16.56
C PHE A 217 -10.91 -8.10 -15.35
N PHE A 218 -11.92 -7.26 -15.52
CA PHE A 218 -12.84 -6.86 -14.47
C PHE A 218 -14.12 -7.66 -14.57
N GLY A 219 -14.61 -8.15 -13.42
CA GLY A 219 -15.78 -9.02 -13.34
C GLY A 219 -15.47 -10.50 -13.14
N GLU A 220 -14.25 -10.95 -13.46
CA GLU A 220 -13.83 -12.34 -13.26
C GLU A 220 -13.93 -12.80 -11.80
N GLU A 221 -13.49 -11.99 -10.85
CA GLU A 221 -13.55 -12.35 -9.43
C GLU A 221 -14.99 -12.55 -8.93
N ILE A 222 -15.91 -11.66 -9.33
CA ILE A 222 -17.33 -11.77 -8.98
C ILE A 222 -17.99 -12.93 -9.71
N SER A 223 -17.62 -13.17 -10.97
CA SER A 223 -18.16 -14.28 -11.75
C SER A 223 -17.75 -15.62 -11.15
N MET A 224 -16.46 -15.78 -10.80
CA MET A 224 -15.95 -16.96 -10.11
C MET A 224 -16.58 -17.11 -8.73
N ALA A 225 -16.71 -16.05 -7.94
CA ALA A 225 -17.33 -16.10 -6.62
C ALA A 225 -18.78 -16.63 -6.70
N ALA A 226 -19.60 -16.09 -7.61
CA ALA A 226 -20.97 -16.55 -7.80
C ALA A 226 -21.02 -18.03 -8.23
N ARG A 227 -20.18 -18.44 -9.19
CA ARG A 227 -20.15 -19.82 -9.71
C ARG A 227 -19.69 -20.83 -8.65
N LEU A 228 -18.62 -20.51 -7.91
CA LEU A 228 -18.09 -21.36 -6.84
C LEU A 228 -19.12 -21.52 -5.73
N TRP A 229 -19.69 -20.41 -5.25
CA TRP A 229 -20.62 -20.46 -4.12
C TRP A 229 -21.92 -21.19 -4.46
N THR A 230 -22.48 -20.94 -5.64
CA THR A 230 -23.68 -21.65 -6.14
C THR A 230 -23.43 -23.13 -6.43
N SER A 231 -22.16 -23.53 -6.61
CA SER A 231 -21.73 -24.93 -6.72
C SER A 231 -21.45 -25.59 -5.36
N GLY A 232 -21.67 -24.87 -4.26
CA GLY A 232 -21.56 -25.39 -2.90
C GLY A 232 -20.18 -25.23 -2.25
N TRP A 233 -19.32 -24.38 -2.81
CA TRP A 233 -18.04 -24.02 -2.21
C TRP A 233 -18.20 -22.87 -1.21
N ASP A 234 -17.41 -22.88 -0.15
CA ASP A 234 -17.42 -21.87 0.91
C ASP A 234 -16.09 -21.12 0.97
N PHE A 235 -16.15 -19.80 1.15
CA PHE A 235 -14.96 -18.95 1.18
C PHE A 235 -14.56 -18.63 2.61
N PHE A 236 -13.26 -18.58 2.86
CA PHE A 236 -12.69 -18.26 4.17
C PHE A 236 -11.50 -17.32 4.01
N ASN A 237 -11.37 -16.35 4.90
CA ASN A 237 -10.15 -15.56 4.99
C ASN A 237 -9.14 -16.38 5.81
N PRO A 238 -7.90 -16.60 5.34
CA PRO A 238 -6.85 -17.17 6.18
C PRO A 238 -6.78 -16.39 7.50
N SER A 239 -6.62 -17.07 8.63
CA SER A 239 -6.45 -16.46 9.97
C SER A 239 -4.99 -16.04 10.26
N ARG A 240 -4.07 -16.38 9.35
CA ARG A 240 -2.64 -16.08 9.43
C ARG A 240 -2.12 -15.60 8.08
N GLU A 241 -1.05 -14.81 8.10
CA GLU A 241 -0.36 -14.38 6.88
C GLU A 241 0.31 -15.59 6.19
N ILE A 242 0.11 -15.72 4.88
CA ILE A 242 0.66 -16.83 4.08
C ILE A 242 1.54 -16.30 2.95
N ALA A 243 1.13 -15.20 2.31
CA ALA A 243 1.84 -14.64 1.18
C ALA A 243 1.64 -13.14 1.04
N TYR A 244 2.66 -12.48 0.52
CA TYR A 244 2.74 -11.07 0.21
C TYR A 244 2.59 -10.87 -1.29
N HIS A 245 1.94 -9.79 -1.70
CA HIS A 245 1.72 -9.44 -3.10
C HIS A 245 2.34 -8.08 -3.45
N LEU A 246 2.90 -7.95 -4.67
CA LEU A 246 3.39 -6.66 -5.16
C LEU A 246 2.25 -5.83 -5.79
N ALA A 247 1.74 -4.85 -5.05
CA ALA A 247 0.66 -3.99 -5.55
C ALA A 247 1.09 -3.08 -6.72
N SER A 248 2.37 -2.69 -6.76
CA SER A 248 2.90 -1.80 -7.80
C SER A 248 2.95 -2.49 -9.16
N ARG A 249 2.41 -1.83 -10.19
CA ARG A 249 2.49 -2.28 -11.59
C ARG A 249 3.67 -1.66 -12.35
N ALA A 250 4.45 -0.78 -11.74
CA ALA A 250 5.50 -0.01 -12.43
C ALA A 250 6.62 -0.89 -13.04
N HIS A 251 6.78 -2.12 -12.55
CA HIS A 251 7.82 -3.05 -12.98
C HIS A 251 7.43 -3.91 -14.19
N ARG A 252 6.17 -3.88 -14.64
CA ARG A 252 5.67 -4.85 -15.64
C ARG A 252 4.73 -4.23 -16.67
N TYR A 253 4.61 -4.92 -17.79
CA TYR A 253 3.62 -4.61 -18.81
C TYR A 253 2.21 -5.06 -18.42
N TRP A 254 1.23 -4.56 -19.16
CA TRP A 254 -0.18 -4.91 -19.01
C TRP A 254 -0.73 -5.40 -20.34
N PHE A 255 -1.41 -6.55 -20.32
CA PHE A 255 -1.92 -7.21 -21.53
C PHE A 255 -2.87 -6.34 -22.38
N ARG A 256 -3.41 -5.23 -21.85
CA ARG A 256 -4.19 -4.30 -22.69
C ARG A 256 -3.37 -3.68 -23.83
N GLU A 257 -2.04 -3.74 -23.78
CA GLU A 257 -1.18 -3.35 -24.92
C GLU A 257 -1.46 -4.16 -26.20
N VAL A 258 -2.00 -5.39 -26.08
CA VAL A 258 -2.37 -6.22 -27.23
C VAL A 258 -3.86 -6.13 -27.59
N GLN A 259 -4.66 -5.42 -26.79
CA GLN A 259 -6.10 -5.23 -26.99
C GLN A 259 -6.39 -3.98 -27.84
N THR A 260 -5.82 -3.90 -29.04
CA THR A 260 -5.87 -2.68 -29.86
C THR A 260 -6.94 -2.72 -30.96
N GLY A 261 -7.30 -3.90 -31.44
CA GLY A 261 -8.24 -4.10 -32.54
C GLY A 261 -9.72 -4.15 -32.14
N GLN A 262 -10.59 -4.13 -33.15
CA GLN A 262 -12.04 -4.29 -32.97
C GLN A 262 -12.41 -5.69 -32.51
N HIS A 263 -11.74 -6.72 -33.05
CA HIS A 263 -12.02 -8.11 -32.70
C HIS A 263 -11.84 -8.36 -31.19
N GLN A 264 -10.71 -7.93 -30.62
CA GLN A 264 -10.42 -8.11 -29.19
C GLN A 264 -11.42 -7.39 -28.29
N ARG A 265 -11.88 -6.19 -28.68
CA ARG A 265 -12.94 -5.46 -27.98
C ARG A 265 -14.27 -6.21 -28.02
N THR A 266 -14.65 -6.72 -29.18
CA THR A 266 -15.87 -7.53 -29.31
C THR A 266 -15.80 -8.83 -28.48
N MET A 267 -14.65 -9.48 -28.39
CA MET A 267 -14.49 -10.65 -27.50
C MET A 267 -14.61 -10.27 -26.02
N GLU A 268 -14.05 -9.13 -25.59
CA GLU A 268 -14.24 -8.62 -24.22
C GLU A 268 -15.73 -8.34 -23.94
N GLU A 269 -16.42 -7.64 -24.84
CA GLU A 269 -17.85 -7.33 -24.73
C GLU A 269 -18.69 -8.60 -24.62
N GLN A 270 -18.41 -9.62 -25.43
CA GLN A 270 -19.07 -10.93 -25.34
C GLN A 270 -18.84 -11.59 -23.97
N GLY A 271 -17.61 -11.56 -23.47
CA GLY A 271 -17.29 -12.01 -22.11
C GLY A 271 -18.08 -11.25 -21.04
N LYS A 272 -18.22 -9.93 -21.20
CA LYS A 272 -19.02 -9.10 -20.28
C LYS A 272 -20.50 -9.44 -20.33
N PHE A 273 -21.08 -9.67 -21.51
CA PHE A 273 -22.47 -10.11 -21.66
C PHE A 273 -22.73 -11.46 -21.01
N ARG A 274 -21.73 -12.36 -21.05
CA ARG A 274 -21.79 -13.66 -20.36
C ARG A 274 -21.89 -13.49 -18.85
N ILE A 275 -21.00 -12.69 -18.28
CA ILE A 275 -21.00 -12.43 -16.84
C ILE A 275 -22.29 -11.73 -16.42
N CYS A 276 -22.75 -10.73 -17.16
CA CYS A 276 -24.00 -10.03 -16.83
C CYS A 276 -25.21 -10.96 -16.87
N GLY A 277 -25.35 -11.75 -17.95
CA GLY A 277 -26.44 -12.73 -18.04
C GLY A 277 -26.40 -13.77 -16.93
N MET A 278 -25.20 -14.17 -16.48
CA MET A 278 -25.05 -15.07 -15.34
C MET A 278 -25.47 -14.42 -14.01
N LEU A 279 -25.18 -13.14 -13.82
CA LEU A 279 -25.52 -12.38 -12.61
C LEU A 279 -26.96 -11.82 -12.64
N GLY A 280 -27.75 -12.15 -13.65
CA GLY A 280 -29.12 -11.62 -13.79
C GLY A 280 -29.16 -10.11 -14.05
N THR A 281 -28.07 -9.55 -14.59
CA THR A 281 -27.95 -8.12 -14.95
C THR A 281 -27.89 -7.95 -16.47
N GLU A 282 -28.00 -6.69 -16.91
CA GLU A 282 -27.89 -6.33 -18.31
C GLU A 282 -26.68 -5.42 -18.54
N TRP A 283 -26.01 -5.59 -19.68
CA TRP A 283 -24.98 -4.68 -20.16
C TRP A 283 -25.30 -4.28 -21.59
N GLN A 284 -25.46 -2.98 -21.85
CA GLN A 284 -25.87 -2.44 -23.15
C GLN A 284 -27.17 -3.09 -23.71
N GLY A 285 -28.10 -3.48 -22.82
CA GLY A 285 -29.36 -4.13 -23.19
C GLY A 285 -29.22 -5.59 -23.62
N LEU A 286 -28.04 -6.20 -23.45
CA LEU A 286 -27.76 -7.60 -23.77
C LEU A 286 -27.44 -8.40 -22.51
N HIS A 287 -27.94 -9.63 -22.48
CA HIS A 287 -27.66 -10.61 -21.43
C HIS A 287 -27.60 -12.01 -22.07
N GLN A 288 -26.55 -12.79 -21.77
CA GLN A 288 -26.45 -14.17 -22.24
C GLN A 288 -25.80 -15.03 -21.17
N ALA A 289 -26.59 -15.72 -20.33
CA ALA A 289 -26.02 -16.62 -19.35
C ALA A 289 -25.22 -17.76 -20.03
N PRO A 290 -24.00 -18.06 -19.57
CA PRO A 290 -23.23 -19.18 -20.10
C PRO A 290 -23.85 -20.52 -19.67
N GLU A 291 -23.78 -21.51 -20.56
CA GLU A 291 -24.17 -22.89 -20.23
C GLU A 291 -23.15 -23.54 -19.27
N ARG A 292 -23.52 -24.67 -18.69
CA ARG A 292 -22.58 -25.47 -17.88
C ARG A 292 -21.42 -25.98 -18.73
N PRO A 293 -20.21 -26.10 -18.16
CA PRO A 293 -19.86 -25.89 -16.74
C PRO A 293 -19.56 -24.42 -16.37
N TYR A 294 -19.81 -23.47 -17.28
CA TYR A 294 -19.44 -22.06 -17.11
C TYR A 294 -20.54 -21.18 -16.50
N GLY A 295 -21.77 -21.69 -16.42
CA GLY A 295 -22.88 -21.09 -15.67
C GLY A 295 -22.80 -21.26 -14.14
N LEU A 296 -23.86 -20.80 -13.47
CA LEU A 296 -24.06 -20.99 -12.03
C LEU A 296 -24.23 -22.47 -11.67
N GLY A 297 -23.87 -22.81 -10.43
CA GLY A 297 -24.10 -24.12 -9.85
C GLY A 297 -25.56 -24.39 -9.51
N LEU A 298 -25.83 -25.61 -9.05
CA LEU A 298 -27.18 -26.08 -8.68
C LEU A 298 -27.39 -26.26 -7.18
N VAL A 299 -26.33 -26.14 -6.37
CA VAL A 299 -26.42 -26.42 -4.94
C VAL A 299 -27.10 -25.28 -4.21
N ARG A 300 -26.82 -24.04 -4.65
CA ARG A 300 -27.39 -22.80 -4.12
C ARG A 300 -27.71 -21.86 -5.27
N THR A 301 -28.67 -20.98 -5.09
CA THR A 301 -29.14 -20.02 -6.10
C THR A 301 -28.35 -18.71 -6.06
N LEU A 302 -28.42 -17.92 -7.14
CA LEU A 302 -27.83 -16.58 -7.16
C LEU A 302 -28.46 -15.66 -6.10
N THR A 303 -29.78 -15.73 -5.92
CA THR A 303 -30.50 -14.93 -4.91
C THR A 303 -30.01 -15.26 -3.49
N GLU A 304 -29.70 -16.52 -3.20
CA GLU A 304 -29.10 -16.90 -1.92
C GLU A 304 -27.67 -16.35 -1.80
N TYR A 305 -26.88 -16.30 -2.88
CA TYR A 305 -25.56 -15.67 -2.86
C TYR A 305 -25.64 -14.16 -2.65
N GLU A 306 -26.57 -13.46 -3.32
CA GLU A 306 -26.86 -12.04 -3.14
C GLU A 306 -27.20 -11.72 -1.67
N ALA A 307 -28.09 -12.52 -1.06
CA ALA A 307 -28.42 -12.40 0.35
C ALA A 307 -27.22 -12.74 1.27
N PHE A 308 -26.44 -13.76 0.93
CA PHE A 308 -25.25 -14.16 1.68
C PHE A 308 -24.16 -13.09 1.65
N ALA A 309 -23.91 -12.47 0.49
CA ALA A 309 -22.88 -11.47 0.30
C ALA A 309 -23.36 -10.06 0.71
N GLY A 310 -24.66 -9.80 0.72
CA GLY A 310 -25.24 -8.47 0.92
C GLY A 310 -25.10 -7.57 -0.31
N VAL A 311 -25.34 -8.16 -1.49
CA VAL A 311 -25.19 -7.50 -2.79
C VAL A 311 -26.47 -7.68 -3.59
N ASP A 312 -26.98 -6.61 -4.20
CA ASP A 312 -27.97 -6.69 -5.27
C ASP A 312 -27.28 -6.32 -6.57
N PHE A 313 -27.04 -7.31 -7.44
CA PHE A 313 -26.35 -7.07 -8.71
C PHE A 313 -27.21 -6.26 -9.68
N SER A 314 -28.50 -6.57 -9.77
CA SER A 314 -29.44 -5.92 -10.69
C SER A 314 -29.68 -4.46 -10.32
N GLY A 315 -29.92 -4.20 -9.03
CA GLY A 315 -30.10 -2.86 -8.50
C GLY A 315 -28.79 -2.11 -8.22
N ARG A 316 -27.62 -2.75 -8.39
CA ARG A 316 -26.29 -2.22 -8.06
C ARG A 316 -26.22 -1.66 -6.62
N ARG A 317 -26.83 -2.36 -5.65
CA ARG A 317 -26.86 -1.93 -4.24
C ARG A 317 -25.94 -2.80 -3.38
N LEU A 318 -25.36 -2.18 -2.35
CA LEU A 318 -24.45 -2.83 -1.40
C LEU A 318 -24.91 -2.58 0.03
N ASP A 319 -25.11 -3.66 0.76
CA ASP A 319 -25.52 -3.68 2.15
C ASP A 319 -24.31 -3.41 3.06
N ALA A 320 -24.57 -3.10 4.33
CA ALA A 320 -23.50 -3.04 5.34
C ALA A 320 -22.72 -4.36 5.42
N ARG A 321 -23.40 -5.51 5.24
CA ARG A 321 -22.77 -6.83 5.24
C ARG A 321 -21.68 -6.96 4.17
N ALA A 322 -21.95 -6.55 2.94
CA ALA A 322 -20.97 -6.58 1.84
C ALA A 322 -19.80 -5.63 2.12
N ARG A 323 -20.08 -4.40 2.56
CA ARG A 323 -19.08 -3.36 2.86
C ARG A 323 -18.18 -3.70 4.05
N LEU A 324 -18.60 -4.64 4.89
CA LEU A 324 -17.89 -5.09 6.09
C LEU A 324 -17.41 -6.55 5.98
N GLY A 325 -17.51 -7.17 4.80
CA GLY A 325 -17.06 -8.55 4.60
C GLY A 325 -17.70 -9.56 5.57
N GLY A 326 -18.94 -9.31 5.97
CA GLY A 326 -19.68 -10.15 6.92
C GLY A 326 -19.32 -9.95 8.38
N GLN A 327 -18.40 -9.04 8.70
CA GLN A 327 -17.95 -8.74 10.05
C GLN A 327 -18.73 -7.57 10.67
N ARG A 328 -18.57 -7.40 11.99
CA ARG A 328 -19.18 -6.28 12.72
C ARG A 328 -18.38 -4.98 12.51
N PRO A 329 -19.01 -3.78 12.53
CA PRO A 329 -18.33 -2.50 12.31
C PRO A 329 -17.14 -2.22 13.22
N GLU A 330 -17.17 -2.72 14.45
CA GLU A 330 -16.13 -2.50 15.49
C GLU A 330 -14.82 -3.23 15.15
N VAL A 331 -14.87 -4.20 14.23
CA VAL A 331 -13.72 -4.95 13.75
C VAL A 331 -12.82 -4.10 12.85
N PHE A 332 -13.34 -3.00 12.29
CA PHE A 332 -12.61 -2.15 11.36
C PHE A 332 -12.40 -0.74 11.89
N GLY A 333 -11.39 -0.07 11.35
CA GLY A 333 -11.28 1.38 11.46
C GLY A 333 -12.35 2.15 10.69
N PRO A 334 -12.37 3.48 10.83
CA PRO A 334 -13.34 4.33 10.14
C PRO A 334 -13.24 4.19 8.63
N THR A 335 -14.38 4.07 7.95
CA THR A 335 -14.43 3.86 6.49
C THR A 335 -13.80 5.04 5.73
N TRP A 336 -14.05 6.28 6.17
CA TRP A 336 -13.44 7.47 5.56
C TRP A 336 -11.90 7.48 5.68
N ALA A 337 -11.34 6.83 6.71
CA ALA A 337 -9.90 6.74 6.88
C ALA A 337 -9.28 5.71 5.92
N ASP A 338 -9.99 4.60 5.64
CA ASP A 338 -9.64 3.68 4.56
C ASP A 338 -9.65 4.40 3.21
N GLU A 339 -10.70 5.15 2.90
CA GLU A 339 -10.85 5.90 1.65
C GLU A 339 -9.78 6.99 1.48
N GLN A 340 -9.49 7.74 2.53
CA GLN A 340 -8.44 8.76 2.52
C GLN A 340 -7.06 8.14 2.26
N ARG A 341 -6.74 7.02 2.94
CA ARG A 341 -5.50 6.27 2.71
C ARG A 341 -5.41 5.76 1.28
N GLU A 342 -6.46 5.14 0.77
CA GLU A 342 -6.50 4.66 -0.61
C GLU A 342 -6.37 5.79 -1.62
N GLY A 343 -6.99 6.94 -1.37
CA GLY A 343 -6.86 8.14 -2.19
C GLY A 343 -5.41 8.62 -2.27
N LEU A 344 -4.69 8.61 -1.15
CA LEU A 344 -3.25 8.95 -1.09
C LEU A 344 -2.38 7.94 -1.84
N LEU A 345 -2.66 6.63 -1.69
CA LEU A 345 -1.97 5.56 -2.43
C LEU A 345 -2.14 5.74 -3.94
N ARG A 346 -3.36 6.05 -4.40
CA ARG A 346 -3.70 6.27 -5.81
C ARG A 346 -3.07 7.56 -6.39
N SER A 347 -3.07 8.66 -5.64
CA SER A 347 -2.65 9.97 -6.16
C SER A 347 -1.13 10.15 -6.26
N ALA A 348 -0.35 9.46 -5.42
CA ALA A 348 1.09 9.71 -5.28
C ALA A 348 1.98 8.49 -5.57
N GLN A 349 1.42 7.43 -6.20
CA GLN A 349 2.09 6.13 -6.41
C GLN A 349 2.76 5.62 -5.12
N LEU A 350 2.08 5.85 -4.00
CA LEU A 350 2.56 5.50 -2.68
C LEU A 350 2.33 4.01 -2.42
N LYS A 351 3.27 3.37 -1.72
CA LYS A 351 3.42 1.90 -1.69
C LYS A 351 2.81 1.27 -0.42
N ASP A 352 2.74 2.01 0.68
CA ASP A 352 2.35 1.53 2.01
C ASP A 352 2.07 2.68 3.01
N VAL A 353 1.73 2.35 4.26
CA VAL A 353 1.45 3.32 5.34
C VAL A 353 2.65 4.23 5.65
N GLN A 354 3.85 3.70 5.55
CA GLN A 354 5.09 4.42 5.87
C GLN A 354 5.38 5.46 4.77
N SER A 355 4.99 5.15 3.53
CA SER A 355 5.21 5.98 2.35
C SER A 355 4.33 7.24 2.29
N TRP A 356 3.08 7.21 2.77
CA TRP A 356 2.25 8.42 2.84
C TRP A 356 2.52 9.24 4.10
N ALA A 357 2.87 8.61 5.22
CA ALA A 357 3.38 9.31 6.39
C ALA A 357 4.61 10.15 6.02
N GLY A 358 5.44 9.60 5.13
CA GLY A 358 6.56 10.32 4.52
C GLY A 358 6.19 11.49 3.61
N LYS A 359 4.95 11.67 3.11
CA LYS A 359 4.56 12.71 2.12
C LYS A 359 3.59 13.81 2.61
N GLY A 360 3.25 13.81 3.90
CA GLY A 360 2.47 14.87 4.56
C GLY A 360 1.01 15.04 4.08
N ALA A 361 0.24 15.89 4.78
CA ALA A 361 -1.14 16.22 4.44
C ALA A 361 -1.26 17.08 3.16
N ASP A 362 -0.17 17.73 2.70
CA ASP A 362 -0.16 18.58 1.50
C ASP A 362 -0.23 17.78 0.19
N ALA A 363 -0.07 16.45 0.22
CA ALA A 363 -0.40 15.59 -0.92
C ALA A 363 -1.87 15.72 -1.38
N GLN A 364 -2.77 16.22 -0.51
CA GLN A 364 -4.15 16.54 -0.87
C GLN A 364 -4.28 17.77 -1.80
N LYS A 365 -3.28 18.66 -1.85
CA LYS A 365 -3.30 19.87 -2.69
C LYS A 365 -2.73 19.65 -4.10
N ALA A 366 -2.06 18.54 -4.35
CA ALA A 366 -1.41 18.25 -5.63
C ALA A 366 -2.36 17.74 -6.75
N GLN A 367 -3.66 18.05 -6.65
CA GLN A 367 -4.71 17.65 -7.61
C GLN A 367 -5.05 18.72 -8.65
N VAL A 368 -4.12 19.60 -9.00
CA VAL A 368 -4.30 20.52 -10.14
C VAL A 368 -3.36 20.08 -11.27
N PRO A 369 -3.87 19.78 -12.48
CA PRO A 369 -3.03 19.54 -13.65
C PRO A 369 -2.03 20.68 -13.78
N GLN A 370 -0.78 20.36 -14.13
CA GLN A 370 0.27 21.34 -14.45
C GLN A 370 -0.20 22.27 -15.59
N GLN A 371 -0.92 23.32 -15.22
CA GLN A 371 -1.22 24.51 -16.00
C GLN A 371 -1.19 25.71 -15.05
N ALA A 372 0.01 26.10 -14.63
CA ALA A 372 0.27 27.48 -14.26
C ALA A 372 1.79 27.76 -14.27
N LYS A 373 2.29 28.36 -15.35
CA LYS A 373 3.56 29.12 -15.36
C LYS A 373 3.51 30.38 -14.45
N GLY A 374 2.57 30.45 -13.51
CA GLY A 374 2.29 31.65 -12.70
C GLY A 374 2.18 31.44 -11.18
N GLU A 375 2.05 30.21 -10.67
CA GLU A 375 1.94 29.98 -9.21
C GLU A 375 3.31 30.04 -8.50
N ASP A 376 4.39 29.76 -9.23
CA ASP A 376 5.75 29.59 -8.70
C ASP A 376 6.48 30.92 -8.42
N GLU A 377 5.94 32.05 -8.89
CA GLU A 377 6.48 33.39 -8.62
C GLU A 377 6.17 33.88 -7.20
N ARG A 378 5.01 33.51 -6.63
CA ARG A 378 4.55 34.06 -5.36
C ARG A 378 5.42 33.63 -4.16
N PRO A 379 5.80 32.34 -4.00
CA PRO A 379 6.71 31.92 -2.94
C PRO A 379 8.10 32.56 -3.08
N ARG A 380 8.61 32.68 -4.31
CA ARG A 380 9.90 33.33 -4.59
C ARG A 380 9.86 34.81 -4.24
N ALA A 381 8.80 35.52 -4.61
CA ALA A 381 8.60 36.92 -4.27
C ALA A 381 8.54 37.11 -2.74
N LEU A 382 7.82 36.25 -2.03
CA LEU A 382 7.74 36.28 -0.57
C LEU A 382 9.09 36.01 0.10
N ALA A 383 9.85 35.02 -0.38
CA ALA A 383 11.20 34.73 0.11
C ALA A 383 12.15 35.93 -0.09
N ARG A 384 12.12 36.56 -1.28
CA ARG A 384 12.90 37.78 -1.57
C ARG A 384 12.48 38.96 -0.70
N LEU A 385 11.18 39.15 -0.45
CA LEU A 385 10.67 40.17 0.47
C LEU A 385 11.14 39.93 1.91
N ARG A 386 11.11 38.68 2.39
CA ARG A 386 11.64 38.32 3.72
C ARG A 386 13.13 38.65 3.84
N ILE A 387 13.93 38.28 2.84
CA ILE A 387 15.37 38.61 2.79
C ILE A 387 15.58 40.13 2.82
N HIS A 388 14.81 40.89 2.02
CA HIS A 388 14.91 42.34 1.99
C HIS A 388 14.54 42.98 3.34
N SER A 389 13.46 42.52 3.95
CA SER A 389 13.03 42.97 5.28
C SER A 389 14.09 42.69 6.34
N LEU A 390 14.65 41.48 6.39
CA LEU A 390 15.70 41.11 7.33
C LEU A 390 16.98 41.94 7.14
N ARG A 391 17.37 42.25 5.89
CA ARG A 391 18.52 43.13 5.61
C ARG A 391 18.35 44.57 6.08
N SER A 392 17.11 45.01 6.30
CA SER A 392 16.81 46.35 6.83
C SER A 392 16.86 46.43 8.35
N GLN A 393 16.98 45.30 9.05
CA GLN A 393 17.05 45.24 10.50
C GLN A 393 18.50 45.43 11.01
N PRO A 394 18.70 45.86 12.27
CA PRO A 394 20.02 45.97 12.87
C PRO A 394 20.79 44.65 12.84
N ASP A 395 22.08 44.72 12.48
CA ASP A 395 22.93 43.54 12.40
C ASP A 395 23.09 42.88 13.78
N SER A 396 22.63 41.64 13.88
CA SER A 396 22.70 40.82 15.09
C SER A 396 22.85 39.36 14.70
N GLY A 397 23.39 38.52 15.60
CA GLY A 397 23.56 37.10 15.34
C GLY A 397 22.24 36.40 14.95
N LEU A 398 21.11 36.84 15.52
CA LEU A 398 19.79 36.31 15.21
C LEU A 398 19.30 36.74 13.81
N VAL A 399 19.53 37.99 13.40
CA VAL A 399 19.22 38.46 12.05
C VAL A 399 20.09 37.75 11.01
N GLN A 400 21.38 37.53 11.30
CA GLN A 400 22.27 36.73 10.45
C GLN A 400 21.75 35.30 10.27
N LEU A 401 21.25 34.69 11.33
CA LEU A 401 20.71 33.34 11.28
C LEU A 401 19.40 33.26 10.49
N GLU A 402 18.48 34.20 10.68
CA GLU A 402 17.23 34.27 9.90
C GLU A 402 17.49 34.59 8.42
N LEU A 403 18.50 35.40 8.11
CA LEU A 403 18.96 35.62 6.74
C LEU A 403 19.49 34.34 6.11
N CYS A 404 20.26 33.55 6.85
CA CYS A 404 20.75 32.24 6.39
C CYS A 404 19.58 31.32 6.02
N LYS A 405 18.61 31.12 6.93
CA LYS A 405 17.42 30.29 6.67
C LYS A 405 16.61 30.78 5.46
N ALA A 406 16.38 32.08 5.35
CA ALA A 406 15.60 32.66 4.25
C ALA A 406 16.32 32.50 2.90
N LEU A 407 17.65 32.64 2.87
CA LEU A 407 18.46 32.42 1.67
C LEU A 407 18.55 30.94 1.28
N ALA A 408 18.62 30.03 2.25
CA ALA A 408 18.55 28.59 2.00
C ALA A 408 17.20 28.20 1.38
N ALA A 409 16.09 28.69 1.93
CA ALA A 409 14.75 28.48 1.35
C ALA A 409 14.62 29.04 -0.07
N LEU A 410 15.19 30.23 -0.34
CA LEU A 410 15.24 30.77 -1.70
C LEU A 410 16.07 29.88 -2.63
N ALA A 411 17.23 29.38 -2.17
CA ALA A 411 18.07 28.51 -2.97
C ALA A 411 17.33 27.24 -3.41
N GLU A 412 16.51 26.66 -2.53
CA GLU A 412 15.67 25.52 -2.87
C GLU A 412 14.63 25.84 -3.95
N LEU A 413 13.95 26.99 -3.85
CA LEU A 413 12.98 27.42 -4.85
C LEU A 413 13.62 27.69 -6.22
N GLU A 414 14.85 28.23 -6.25
CA GLU A 414 15.58 28.44 -7.50
C GLU A 414 16.06 27.11 -8.10
N ALA A 415 16.51 26.17 -7.25
CA ALA A 415 16.95 24.84 -7.67
C ALA A 415 15.80 24.01 -8.26
N SER A 416 14.62 24.00 -7.62
CA SER A 416 13.43 23.31 -8.14
C SER A 416 12.96 23.85 -9.49
N SER A 417 13.29 25.11 -9.78
CA SER A 417 12.95 25.80 -11.02
C SER A 417 14.01 25.64 -12.12
N GLY A 418 15.06 24.82 -11.88
CA GLY A 418 16.16 24.61 -12.82
C GLY A 418 17.17 25.76 -12.90
N GLN A 419 17.09 26.78 -12.03
CA GLN A 419 18.00 27.92 -12.00
C GLN A 419 19.23 27.66 -11.12
N THR A 420 20.08 26.73 -11.55
CA THR A 420 21.24 26.24 -10.79
C THR A 420 22.21 27.35 -10.33
N HIS A 421 22.52 28.31 -11.19
CA HIS A 421 23.41 29.42 -10.83
C HIS A 421 22.82 30.36 -9.76
N ALA A 422 21.50 30.59 -9.79
CA ALA A 422 20.81 31.41 -8.79
C ALA A 422 20.74 30.68 -7.44
N ALA A 423 20.48 29.37 -7.47
CA ALA A 423 20.52 28.52 -6.29
C ALA A 423 21.91 28.52 -5.62
N ASP A 424 22.97 28.32 -6.40
CA ASP A 424 24.36 28.35 -5.90
C ASP A 424 24.73 29.72 -5.29
N ALA A 425 24.30 30.81 -5.91
CA ALA A 425 24.53 32.16 -5.40
C ALA A 425 23.82 32.39 -4.06
N ALA A 426 22.58 31.93 -3.93
CA ALA A 426 21.81 32.01 -2.69
C ALA A 426 22.44 31.15 -1.57
N CYS A 427 22.88 29.91 -1.89
CA CYS A 427 23.61 29.05 -0.95
C CYS A 427 24.88 29.71 -0.41
N LYS A 428 25.71 30.31 -1.29
CA LYS A 428 26.94 31.00 -0.88
C LYS A 428 26.67 32.18 0.05
N GLN A 429 25.59 32.93 -0.20
CA GLN A 429 25.17 34.01 0.70
C GLN A 429 24.69 33.45 2.04
N ALA A 430 23.91 32.36 2.03
CA ALA A 430 23.46 31.71 3.26
C ALA A 430 24.64 31.25 4.13
N GLU A 431 25.67 30.63 3.54
CA GLU A 431 26.88 30.20 4.26
C GLU A 431 27.65 31.37 4.88
N LEU A 432 27.70 32.52 4.20
CA LEU A 432 28.34 33.73 4.75
C LEU A 432 27.60 34.22 6.00
N HIS A 433 26.28 34.29 5.93
CA HIS A 433 25.44 34.71 7.06
C HIS A 433 25.53 33.72 8.23
N LEU A 434 25.61 32.41 7.96
CA LEU A 434 25.83 31.39 8.98
C LEU A 434 27.14 31.60 9.76
N ARG A 435 28.24 31.92 9.08
CA ARG A 435 29.55 32.20 9.73
C ARG A 435 29.52 33.43 10.64
N ASN A 436 28.65 34.39 10.33
CA ASN A 436 28.51 35.63 11.08
C ASN A 436 27.55 35.49 12.27
N ALA A 437 26.74 34.42 12.32
CA ALA A 437 25.90 34.11 13.46
C ALA A 437 26.78 33.57 14.61
N LYS A 438 26.90 34.33 15.71
CA LYS A 438 27.56 33.86 16.94
C LYS A 438 26.56 33.04 17.75
N ALA A 439 26.94 31.82 18.15
CA ALA A 439 26.09 30.93 18.95
C ALA A 439 26.60 30.85 20.39
N ASP A 440 25.82 31.39 21.33
CA ASP A 440 25.97 31.15 22.77
C ASP A 440 24.63 30.63 23.32
N GLY A 441 24.62 29.42 23.90
CA GLY A 441 23.40 28.73 24.37
C GLY A 441 22.86 27.66 23.42
N ASP A 442 22.15 26.67 23.96
CA ASP A 442 21.75 25.47 23.22
C ASP A 442 20.65 25.73 22.18
N ASP A 443 19.72 26.67 22.40
CA ASP A 443 18.71 27.07 21.40
C ASP A 443 19.33 27.71 20.15
N LEU A 444 20.35 28.53 20.34
CA LEU A 444 21.11 29.15 19.25
C LEU A 444 21.93 28.11 18.50
N ARG A 445 22.51 27.12 19.19
CA ARG A 445 23.18 25.97 18.55
C ARG A 445 22.20 25.14 17.72
N ALA A 446 21.02 24.84 18.25
CA ALA A 446 19.97 24.14 17.53
C ALA A 446 19.61 24.87 16.23
N SER A 447 19.37 26.18 16.32
CA SER A 447 18.99 27.00 15.16
C SER A 447 20.12 27.15 14.13
N CYS A 448 21.38 27.23 14.57
CA CYS A 448 22.55 27.19 13.69
C CYS A 448 22.68 25.85 12.93
N CYS A 449 22.52 24.72 13.63
CA CYS A 449 22.54 23.40 13.01
C CYS A 449 21.41 23.24 11.99
N LEU A 450 20.20 23.72 12.29
CA LEU A 450 19.07 23.74 11.36
C LEU A 450 19.39 24.57 10.12
N ALA A 451 19.88 25.81 10.29
CA ALA A 451 20.20 26.69 9.18
C ALA A 451 21.30 26.09 8.27
N GLU A 452 22.33 25.48 8.85
CA GLU A 452 23.33 24.75 8.05
C GLU A 452 22.70 23.55 7.33
N ALA A 453 21.83 22.78 7.99
CA ALA A 453 21.16 21.64 7.37
C ALA A 453 20.34 22.06 6.14
N MET A 454 19.60 23.16 6.22
CA MET A 454 18.83 23.70 5.09
C MET A 454 19.74 24.06 3.90
N VAL A 455 20.91 24.64 4.15
CA VAL A 455 21.90 24.91 3.09
C VAL A 455 22.44 23.60 2.49
N ARG A 456 22.69 22.57 3.30
CA ARG A 456 23.13 21.26 2.77
C ARG A 456 22.04 20.58 1.95
N MET A 457 20.78 20.74 2.33
CA MET A 457 19.62 20.23 1.59
C MET A 457 19.51 20.88 0.22
N SER A 458 19.67 22.20 0.11
CA SER A 458 19.64 22.92 -1.17
C SER A 458 20.82 22.55 -2.08
N GLN A 459 21.94 22.10 -1.51
CA GLN A 459 23.11 21.57 -2.23
C GLN A 459 22.99 20.07 -2.58
N GLY A 460 21.90 19.39 -2.21
CA GLY A 460 21.72 17.95 -2.41
C GLY A 460 22.57 17.06 -1.49
N SER A 461 23.22 17.62 -0.47
CA SER A 461 24.07 16.92 0.49
C SER A 461 23.26 16.36 1.68
N PHE A 462 22.31 15.47 1.40
CA PHE A 462 21.32 15.01 2.37
C PHE A 462 21.91 14.25 3.58
N ASP A 463 23.00 13.49 3.41
CA ASP A 463 23.63 12.78 4.52
C ASP A 463 24.24 13.73 5.57
N VAL A 464 24.78 14.86 5.11
CA VAL A 464 25.30 15.91 5.99
C VAL A 464 24.14 16.61 6.69
N ALA A 465 23.08 16.93 5.94
CA ALA A 465 21.87 17.55 6.49
C ALA A 465 21.26 16.69 7.61
N LYS A 466 21.14 15.37 7.43
CA LYS A 466 20.61 14.45 8.47
C LYS A 466 21.42 14.51 9.77
N ARG A 467 22.75 14.50 9.68
CA ARG A 467 23.61 14.61 10.87
C ARG A 467 23.43 15.93 11.61
N LEU A 468 23.31 17.03 10.88
CA LEU A 468 23.08 18.36 11.45
C LEU A 468 21.68 18.48 12.09
N LEU A 469 20.65 17.96 11.42
CA LEU A 469 19.29 17.90 11.98
C LEU A 469 19.23 17.05 13.24
N HIS A 470 19.98 15.94 13.29
CA HIS A 470 20.03 15.08 14.48
C HIS A 470 20.64 15.83 15.67
N GLN A 471 21.74 16.57 15.45
CA GLN A 471 22.33 17.45 16.48
C GLN A 471 21.37 18.56 16.90
N SER A 472 20.72 19.22 15.93
CA SER A 472 19.74 20.28 16.17
C SER A 472 18.59 19.78 17.05
N LEU A 473 18.06 18.59 16.76
CA LEU A 473 17.02 17.93 17.52
C LEU A 473 17.45 17.60 18.96
N GLN A 474 18.71 17.17 19.16
CA GLN A 474 19.24 16.92 20.51
C GLN A 474 19.32 18.21 21.33
N TYR A 475 19.81 19.30 20.75
CA TYR A 475 19.91 20.59 21.44
C TYR A 475 18.54 21.15 21.81
N VAL A 476 17.57 21.17 20.88
CA VAL A 476 16.22 21.70 21.15
C VAL A 476 15.47 20.86 22.18
N ALA A 477 15.71 19.54 22.24
CA ALA A 477 15.10 18.68 23.25
C ALA A 477 15.68 18.93 24.66
N GLN A 478 16.98 19.25 24.77
CA GLN A 478 17.65 19.51 26.06
C GLN A 478 17.26 20.86 26.68
N ALA A 479 17.06 21.88 25.85
CA ALA A 479 16.75 23.24 26.27
C ALA A 479 15.29 23.65 26.01
N PHE A 480 14.39 22.66 25.86
CA PHE A 480 13.03 22.91 25.41
C PHE A 480 12.26 23.86 26.33
N SER A 481 11.62 24.85 25.71
CA SER A 481 10.80 25.90 26.32
C SER A 481 9.60 26.22 25.41
N GLN A 482 8.65 27.05 25.87
CA GLN A 482 7.55 27.49 25.01
C GLN A 482 8.06 28.31 23.81
N GLU A 483 9.13 29.08 24.01
CA GLU A 483 9.79 29.88 22.99
C GLU A 483 10.50 29.02 21.93
N ALA A 484 10.97 27.82 22.32
CA ALA A 484 11.63 26.87 21.43
C ALA A 484 10.66 26.03 20.56
N LEU A 485 9.34 26.11 20.80
CA LEU A 485 8.33 25.30 20.10
C LEU A 485 8.38 25.50 18.58
N GLN A 486 8.50 26.75 18.11
CA GLN A 486 8.59 27.06 16.69
C GLN A 486 9.86 26.46 16.05
N LEU A 487 10.98 26.49 16.77
CA LEU A 487 12.23 25.90 16.30
C LEU A 487 12.11 24.38 16.21
N ALA A 488 11.48 23.73 17.19
CA ALA A 488 11.23 22.29 17.14
C ALA A 488 10.34 21.91 15.94
N CYS A 489 9.30 22.68 15.64
CA CYS A 489 8.49 22.51 14.43
C CYS A 489 9.34 22.58 13.16
N GLU A 490 10.19 23.61 13.02
CA GLU A 490 11.06 23.77 11.85
C GLU A 490 12.05 22.60 11.69
N ILE A 491 12.60 22.09 12.80
CA ILE A 491 13.53 20.96 12.77
C ILE A 491 12.84 19.69 12.30
N VAL A 492 11.66 19.36 12.86
CA VAL A 492 10.92 18.14 12.50
C VAL A 492 10.40 18.24 11.05
N GLU A 493 9.95 19.41 10.61
CA GLU A 493 9.56 19.65 9.21
C GLU A 493 10.74 19.46 8.25
N ALA A 494 11.94 19.93 8.62
CA ALA A 494 13.14 19.71 7.82
C ALA A 494 13.55 18.23 7.75
N ILE A 495 13.42 17.48 8.86
CA ILE A 495 13.63 16.01 8.87
C ILE A 495 12.65 15.33 7.90
N HIS A 496 11.38 15.70 7.96
CA HIS A 496 10.34 15.18 7.09
C HIS A 496 10.63 15.50 5.61
N THR A 497 11.01 16.74 5.29
CA THR A 497 11.40 17.18 3.93
C THR A 497 12.59 16.40 3.38
N VAL A 498 13.62 16.16 4.21
CA VAL A 498 14.77 15.33 3.80
C VAL A 498 14.33 13.91 3.44
N HIS A 499 13.42 13.35 4.22
CA HIS A 499 12.86 12.04 3.93
C HIS A 499 12.04 12.05 2.63
N GLU A 500 11.15 13.02 2.41
CA GLU A 500 10.40 13.15 1.15
C GLU A 500 11.28 13.15 -0.09
N ARG A 501 12.44 13.82 -0.02
CA ARG A 501 13.38 13.94 -1.14
C ARG A 501 14.22 12.70 -1.36
N THR A 502 14.49 11.92 -0.31
CA THR A 502 15.42 10.78 -0.36
C THR A 502 14.75 9.41 -0.30
N ASP A 503 13.52 9.32 0.22
CA ASP A 503 12.82 8.09 0.60
C ASP A 503 13.65 7.18 1.53
N ASP A 504 14.63 7.74 2.25
CA ASP A 504 15.52 6.98 3.12
C ASP A 504 14.87 6.72 4.47
N ARG A 505 14.05 5.67 4.54
CA ARG A 505 13.37 5.21 5.76
C ARG A 505 14.34 4.74 6.84
N LYS A 506 15.43 4.07 6.44
CA LYS A 506 16.44 3.56 7.39
C LYS A 506 17.18 4.72 8.05
N GLY A 507 17.49 5.77 7.30
CA GLY A 507 18.08 7.00 7.80
C GLY A 507 17.15 7.86 8.65
N LEU A 508 15.86 7.54 8.77
CA LEU A 508 15.01 8.19 9.79
C LEU A 508 15.25 7.64 11.20
N ARG A 509 15.75 6.40 11.32
CA ARG A 509 15.92 5.72 12.62
C ARG A 509 16.90 6.44 13.56
N VAL A 510 17.85 7.19 13.03
CA VAL A 510 18.77 8.02 13.83
C VAL A 510 18.03 9.09 14.64
N PHE A 511 16.84 9.52 14.23
CA PHE A 511 16.06 10.52 14.95
C PHE A 511 15.21 9.96 16.09
N HIS A 512 15.08 8.62 16.23
CA HIS A 512 14.20 7.97 17.23
C HIS A 512 14.40 8.53 18.65
N GLU A 513 15.62 8.45 19.18
CA GLU A 513 15.93 8.90 20.54
C GLU A 513 15.77 10.42 20.70
N GLY A 514 16.09 11.20 19.66
CA GLY A 514 15.91 12.64 19.66
C GLY A 514 14.44 13.05 19.74
N LEU A 515 13.57 12.40 18.95
CA LEU A 515 12.12 12.64 18.95
C LEU A 515 11.50 12.19 20.27
N LYS A 516 11.93 11.06 20.82
CA LYS A 516 11.50 10.58 22.14
C LYS A 516 11.90 11.53 23.27
N CYS A 517 13.13 12.05 23.25
CA CYS A 517 13.57 13.08 24.19
C CYS A 517 12.73 14.34 24.08
N LEU A 518 12.46 14.80 22.85
CA LEU A 518 11.61 15.97 22.61
C LEU A 518 10.19 15.78 23.13
N LEU A 519 9.57 14.61 22.91
CA LEU A 519 8.26 14.28 23.51
C LEU A 519 8.29 14.36 25.04
N GLY A 520 9.34 13.80 25.67
CA GLY A 520 9.53 13.90 27.11
C GLY A 520 9.64 15.34 27.61
N ALA A 521 10.35 16.19 26.86
CA ALA A 521 10.51 17.60 27.18
C ALA A 521 9.20 18.40 27.02
N ILE A 522 8.43 18.16 25.95
CA ILE A 522 7.09 18.74 25.76
C ILE A 522 6.19 18.31 26.91
N ARG A 523 6.23 17.02 27.30
CA ARG A 523 5.43 16.48 28.39
C ARG A 523 5.75 17.11 29.74
N ALA A 524 7.01 17.46 29.97
CA ALA A 524 7.42 18.10 31.22
C ALA A 524 6.80 19.50 31.41
N LEU A 525 6.43 20.20 30.32
CA LEU A 525 5.76 21.50 30.39
C LEU A 525 4.29 21.39 30.82
N ASP A 526 3.61 20.31 30.45
CA ASP A 526 2.21 20.05 30.83
C ASP A 526 1.99 18.55 31.16
N PRO A 527 2.31 18.14 32.40
CA PRO A 527 2.15 16.76 32.84
C PRO A 527 0.68 16.40 33.08
N GLU A 528 0.18 15.42 32.34
CA GLU A 528 -1.17 14.87 32.46
C GLU A 528 -1.12 13.37 32.82
N PRO A 529 -2.23 12.75 33.26
CA PRO A 529 -2.29 11.29 33.38
C PRO A 529 -2.32 10.61 32.01
N CYS A 530 -1.75 9.41 31.94
CA CYS A 530 -1.85 8.53 30.77
C CYS A 530 -3.30 8.06 30.58
N GLN A 531 -3.78 8.06 29.34
CA GLN A 531 -5.10 7.57 28.95
C GLN A 531 -4.97 6.43 27.93
N GLU A 532 -6.05 5.71 27.68
CA GLU A 532 -6.12 4.76 26.57
C GLU A 532 -6.12 5.47 25.22
N VAL A 533 -5.60 4.78 24.20
CA VAL A 533 -5.65 5.29 22.81
C VAL A 533 -7.11 5.22 22.33
N PRO A 534 -7.69 6.30 21.78
CA PRO A 534 -9.04 6.27 21.27
C PRO A 534 -9.22 5.19 20.21
N GLN A 535 -10.24 4.32 20.35
CA GLN A 535 -10.58 3.32 19.35
C GLN A 535 -11.64 3.87 18.38
N LEU A 536 -11.20 4.29 17.20
CA LEU A 536 -12.10 4.80 16.16
C LEU A 536 -12.64 3.62 15.36
N THR A 537 -13.96 3.52 15.20
CA THR A 537 -14.65 2.41 14.51
C THR A 537 -15.23 2.85 13.18
N ALA A 538 -15.70 1.89 12.35
CA ALA A 538 -16.31 2.16 11.04
C ALA A 538 -17.45 3.20 11.04
N ASN A 539 -18.13 3.41 12.18
CA ASN A 539 -19.25 4.34 12.31
C ASN A 539 -18.85 5.77 12.71
N HIS A 540 -17.59 6.02 13.05
CA HIS A 540 -17.14 7.36 13.43
C HIS A 540 -17.06 8.27 12.20
N SER A 541 -17.67 9.47 12.28
CA SER A 541 -17.52 10.52 11.28
C SER A 541 -16.11 11.13 11.30
N PRO A 542 -15.63 11.71 10.18
CA PRO A 542 -14.36 12.42 10.17
C PRO A 542 -14.42 13.61 11.13
N PRO A 543 -13.38 13.88 11.93
CA PRO A 543 -13.36 15.03 12.81
C PRO A 543 -13.26 16.33 12.00
N ASP A 544 -14.14 17.30 12.30
CA ASP A 544 -14.20 18.60 11.64
C ASP A 544 -13.28 19.63 12.31
N GLY A 545 -12.74 20.57 11.52
CA GLY A 545 -11.97 21.72 12.02
C GLY A 545 -10.52 21.81 11.53
N GLN A 546 -9.98 23.04 11.54
CA GLN A 546 -8.58 23.32 11.21
C GLN A 546 -7.68 23.15 12.43
N GLN A 547 -6.47 22.62 12.19
CA GLN A 547 -5.46 22.42 13.23
C GLN A 547 -4.74 23.74 13.55
N LEU A 548 -5.13 24.39 14.64
CA LEU A 548 -4.56 25.69 15.05
C LEU A 548 -3.56 25.60 16.21
N ASP A 549 -3.51 24.47 16.93
CA ASP A 549 -2.61 24.28 18.06
C ASP A 549 -1.17 23.93 17.57
N PRO A 550 -0.14 24.73 17.91
CA PRO A 550 1.23 24.47 17.47
C PRO A 550 1.87 23.20 18.05
N VAL A 551 1.51 22.80 19.28
CA VAL A 551 1.99 21.53 19.87
C VAL A 551 1.41 20.36 19.10
N ALA A 552 0.12 20.41 18.75
CA ALA A 552 -0.49 19.38 17.93
C ALA A 552 0.13 19.29 16.52
N GLN A 553 0.47 20.42 15.89
CA GLN A 553 1.17 20.42 14.60
C GLN A 553 2.54 19.74 14.71
N LEU A 554 3.30 20.05 15.77
CA LEU A 554 4.57 19.39 16.06
C LEU A 554 4.38 17.88 16.23
N LEU A 555 3.45 17.47 17.10
CA LEU A 555 3.14 16.05 17.36
C LEU A 555 2.71 15.33 16.09
N GLU A 556 1.90 15.95 15.24
CA GLU A 556 1.47 15.38 13.96
C GLU A 556 2.68 15.09 13.06
N ARG A 557 3.59 16.05 12.90
CA ARG A 557 4.82 15.87 12.12
C ARG A 557 5.75 14.81 12.73
N MET A 558 5.87 14.77 14.06
CA MET A 558 6.65 13.74 14.73
C MET A 558 6.08 12.34 14.48
N VAL A 559 4.74 12.18 14.58
CA VAL A 559 4.08 10.90 14.28
C VAL A 559 4.33 10.50 12.82
N LEU A 560 4.23 11.42 11.86
CA LEU A 560 4.50 11.13 10.46
C LEU A 560 5.94 10.63 10.24
N VAL A 561 6.94 11.27 10.83
CA VAL A 561 8.34 10.83 10.77
C VAL A 561 8.53 9.45 11.40
N LEU A 562 7.96 9.23 12.59
CA LEU A 562 8.08 7.95 13.31
C LEU A 562 7.40 6.81 12.55
N VAL A 563 6.22 7.02 11.99
CA VAL A 563 5.50 6.04 11.16
C VAL A 563 6.31 5.69 9.91
N ALA A 564 6.94 6.69 9.26
CA ALA A 564 7.72 6.49 8.05
C ALA A 564 8.97 5.59 8.25
N THR A 565 9.47 5.42 9.49
CA THR A 565 10.58 4.51 9.80
C THR A 565 10.26 3.04 9.55
N GLY A 566 8.97 2.68 9.68
CA GLY A 566 8.48 1.31 9.67
C GLY A 566 8.94 0.41 10.81
N CYS A 567 9.52 0.97 11.88
CA CYS A 567 10.04 0.20 13.02
C CYS A 567 9.00 0.08 14.14
N ASP A 568 8.90 -1.09 14.77
CA ASP A 568 7.96 -1.31 15.87
C ASP A 568 8.24 -0.42 17.09
N GLN A 569 9.52 -0.15 17.38
CA GLN A 569 9.93 0.73 18.47
C GLN A 569 9.43 2.17 18.28
N ASP A 570 9.43 2.66 17.04
CA ASP A 570 8.89 3.99 16.70
C ASP A 570 7.36 4.02 16.85
N MET A 571 6.68 2.92 16.56
CA MET A 571 5.23 2.81 16.75
C MET A 571 4.82 2.84 18.23
N ASP A 572 5.65 2.33 19.15
CA ASP A 572 5.41 2.47 20.59
C ASP A 572 5.50 3.93 21.04
N VAL A 573 6.43 4.70 20.45
CA VAL A 573 6.52 6.15 20.67
C VAL A 573 5.28 6.85 20.12
N VAL A 574 4.82 6.51 18.92
CA VAL A 574 3.55 7.02 18.37
C VAL A 574 2.37 6.70 19.29
N LYS A 575 2.29 5.48 19.81
CA LYS A 575 1.25 5.10 20.79
C LYS A 575 1.29 6.02 22.01
N SER A 576 2.48 6.30 22.53
CA SER A 576 2.66 7.20 23.67
C SER A 576 2.14 8.61 23.42
N VAL A 577 2.20 9.12 22.18
CA VAL A 577 1.64 10.44 21.82
C VAL A 577 0.14 10.49 22.12
N PHE A 578 -0.62 9.49 21.68
CA PHE A 578 -2.07 9.43 21.91
C PHE A 578 -2.44 9.07 23.36
N GLN A 579 -1.55 8.39 24.08
CA GLN A 579 -1.77 8.06 25.50
C GLN A 579 -1.46 9.23 26.44
N GLN A 580 -0.41 9.99 26.15
CA GLN A 580 0.09 11.01 27.06
C GLN A 580 -0.53 12.38 26.78
N PHE A 581 -0.72 12.78 25.52
CA PHE A 581 -1.11 14.15 25.21
C PHE A 581 -2.61 14.29 24.96
N ARG A 582 -3.32 15.06 25.80
CA ARG A 582 -4.73 15.41 25.57
C ARG A 582 -4.96 16.09 24.23
N VAL A 583 -4.06 17.02 23.85
CA VAL A 583 -4.15 17.72 22.57
C VAL A 583 -4.13 16.75 21.37
N ALA A 584 -3.44 15.60 21.48
CA ALA A 584 -3.44 14.59 20.43
C ALA A 584 -4.76 13.83 20.30
N ARG A 585 -5.53 13.71 21.39
CA ARG A 585 -6.84 13.06 21.41
C ARG A 585 -8.00 13.99 21.03
N GLU A 586 -7.77 15.29 21.02
CA GLU A 586 -8.78 16.31 20.69
C GLU A 586 -8.52 16.99 19.33
N SER A 587 -7.28 16.92 18.83
CA SER A 587 -6.86 17.49 17.54
C SER A 587 -7.50 16.76 16.35
N PRO A 588 -8.21 17.48 15.45
CA PRO A 588 -8.75 16.88 14.23
C PRO A 588 -7.66 16.27 13.32
N GLY A 589 -6.48 16.91 13.22
CA GLY A 589 -5.35 16.40 12.42
C GLY A 589 -4.81 15.08 12.94
N LEU A 590 -4.51 15.01 14.24
CA LEU A 590 -4.00 13.81 14.90
C LEU A 590 -5.02 12.68 14.97
N LEU A 591 -6.31 12.98 15.18
CA LEU A 591 -7.37 11.97 15.12
C LEU A 591 -7.55 11.39 13.71
N ARG A 592 -7.37 12.19 12.65
CA ARG A 592 -7.30 11.68 11.27
C ARG A 592 -6.11 10.75 11.06
N LEU A 593 -4.94 11.13 11.56
CA LEU A 593 -3.75 10.30 11.51
C LEU A 593 -3.93 8.99 12.28
N LEU A 594 -4.50 9.03 13.49
CA LEU A 594 -4.84 7.85 14.28
C LEU A 594 -5.79 6.93 13.53
N ALA A 595 -6.85 7.47 12.92
CA ALA A 595 -7.81 6.67 12.17
C ALA A 595 -7.16 5.91 11.01
N MET A 596 -6.23 6.55 10.28
CA MET A 596 -5.50 5.93 9.18
C MET A 596 -4.48 4.88 9.66
N LEU A 597 -3.86 5.09 10.83
CA LEU A 597 -3.02 4.07 11.47
C LEU A 597 -3.85 2.86 11.90
N GLN A 598 -4.99 3.09 12.54
CA GLN A 598 -5.86 1.99 12.97
C GLN A 598 -6.57 1.28 11.82
N SER A 599 -6.80 1.94 10.68
CA SER A 599 -7.33 1.30 9.48
C SER A 599 -6.29 0.41 8.78
N SER A 600 -5.00 0.61 9.06
CA SER A 600 -3.88 -0.20 8.56
C SER A 600 -3.38 -1.25 9.55
N GLY A 601 -4.09 -1.45 10.66
CA GLY A 601 -3.74 -2.46 11.66
C GLY A 601 -2.72 -1.99 12.69
N HIS A 602 -2.38 -0.70 12.73
CA HIS A 602 -1.50 -0.14 13.75
C HIS A 602 -2.31 0.50 14.88
N LEU A 603 -1.79 0.46 16.12
CA LEU A 603 -2.42 1.10 17.28
C LEU A 603 -3.87 0.62 17.56
N LEU A 604 -4.11 -0.66 17.31
CA LEU A 604 -5.40 -1.32 17.52
C LEU A 604 -5.74 -1.48 19.00
#